data_AF-V5WM11-F1
#
_entry.id   AF-V5WM11-F1
#
_cell.length_a   1.000
_cell.length_b   1.000
_cell.length_c   1.000
_cell.angle_alpha   90.00
_cell.angle_beta   90.00
_cell.angle_gamma   90.00
#
_symmetry.space_group_name_H-M   'P 1'
#
loop_
_entity.id
_entity.type
_entity.pdbx_description
1 polymer ?
#
loop_
_entity_poly.entity_id
_entity_poly.type
_entity_poly.pdbx_seq_one_letter_code
_entity_poly.pdbx_strand_id
1 'polypeptide(L)'
;MFAIPALYLMGFEIAEKVLAGIIVGATEIAEYAVHNTNPGYWLFILIALGLQFFYQEGTRIQPQEQKVLKGSHRIGFQEIAGLQVLTKQVFSRRSGGFMSYELNLVQNNGNRLTLMNHGDQVRLLHDARKIADVIERPLWAPEFR
;
A
#
# COMPACT_ATOMS: atom_id res chain seq x y z
N MET A 1 -6.09 8.35 2.54
CA MET A 1 -5.98 9.61 1.75
C MET A 1 -7.17 9.84 0.80
N PHE A 2 -7.94 8.81 0.44
CA PHE A 2 -8.97 8.91 -0.61
C PHE A 2 -10.28 9.63 -0.23
N ALA A 3 -10.65 9.70 1.05
CA ALA A 3 -11.92 10.33 1.49
C ALA A 3 -11.82 11.82 1.82
N ILE A 4 -10.61 12.40 1.82
CA ILE A 4 -10.34 13.76 2.35
C ILE A 4 -11.20 14.84 1.66
N PRO A 5 -11.37 14.85 0.33
CA PRO A 5 -12.19 15.87 -0.33
C PRO A 5 -13.67 15.81 0.06
N ALA A 6 -14.24 14.60 0.18
CA ALA A 6 -15.65 14.43 0.55
C ALA A 6 -15.93 14.83 2.00
N LEU A 7 -15.01 14.48 2.92
CA LEU A 7 -15.08 14.92 4.31
C LEU A 7 -14.94 16.44 4.45
N TYR A 8 -14.07 17.06 3.64
CA TYR A 8 -13.88 18.51 3.64
C TYR A 8 -15.14 19.25 3.17
N LEU A 9 -15.75 18.81 2.07
CA LEU A 9 -16.99 19.42 1.55
C LEU A 9 -18.16 19.24 2.51
N MET A 10 -18.34 18.03 3.07
CA MET A 10 -19.36 17.78 4.09
C MET A 10 -19.13 18.65 5.34
N GLY A 11 -17.88 18.77 5.79
CA GLY A 11 -17.52 19.61 6.93
C GLY A 11 -17.81 21.09 6.69
N PHE A 12 -17.55 21.60 5.48
CA PHE A 12 -17.88 22.98 5.10
C PHE A 12 -19.39 23.24 5.15
N GLU A 13 -20.20 22.33 4.58
CA GLU A 13 -21.67 22.46 4.59
C GLU A 13 -22.24 22.48 6.02
N ILE A 14 -21.73 21.60 6.89
CA ILE A 14 -22.12 21.56 8.31
C ILE A 14 -21.68 22.85 9.02
N ALA A 15 -20.45 23.33 8.76
CA ALA A 15 -19.92 24.53 9.39
C ALA A 15 -20.75 25.77 9.07
N GLU A 16 -21.27 25.92 7.85
CA GLU A 16 -22.19 27.00 7.50
C GLU A 16 -23.45 27.00 8.38
N LYS A 17 -24.01 25.81 8.68
CA LYS A 17 -25.21 25.69 9.53
C LYS A 17 -24.93 25.96 11.00
N VAL A 18 -23.76 25.54 11.48
CA VAL A 18 -23.31 25.85 12.86
C VAL A 18 -23.07 27.35 13.03
N LEU A 19 -22.37 27.98 12.08
CA LEU A 19 -22.11 29.42 12.10
C LEU A 19 -23.39 30.26 12.00
N ALA A 20 -24.40 29.75 11.28
CA ALA A 20 -25.73 30.36 11.21
C ALA A 20 -26.57 30.15 12.48
N GLY A 21 -26.07 29.39 13.48
CA GLY A 21 -26.80 29.08 14.71
C GLY A 21 -27.99 28.14 14.50
N ILE A 22 -28.09 27.48 13.34
CA ILE A 22 -29.16 26.53 13.01
C ILE A 22 -28.94 25.20 13.75
N ILE A 23 -27.67 24.85 13.97
CA ILE A 23 -27.23 23.63 14.63
C ILE A 23 -26.24 24.03 15.71
N VAL A 24 -26.46 23.59 16.94
CA VAL A 24 -25.66 24.01 18.10
C VAL A 24 -25.13 22.79 18.86
N GLY A 25 -25.85 21.66 18.79
CA GLY A 25 -25.50 20.43 19.49
C GLY A 25 -24.75 19.40 18.64
N ALA A 26 -23.89 18.60 19.26
CA ALA A 26 -23.18 17.51 18.59
C ALA A 26 -24.14 16.43 18.03
N THR A 27 -25.27 16.20 18.69
CA THR A 27 -26.32 15.28 18.21
C THR A 27 -27.01 15.81 16.97
N GLU A 28 -27.31 17.10 16.93
CA GLU A 28 -27.92 17.78 15.78
C GLU A 28 -26.96 17.81 14.58
N ILE A 29 -25.66 17.99 14.83
CA ILE A 29 -24.61 17.88 13.79
C ILE A 29 -24.62 16.47 13.19
N ALA A 30 -24.71 15.43 14.02
CA ALA A 30 -24.73 14.06 13.54
C ALA A 30 -26.00 13.76 12.72
N GLU A 31 -27.17 14.18 13.20
CA GLU A 31 -28.43 14.02 12.46
C GLU A 31 -28.38 14.74 11.11
N TYR A 32 -27.91 15.99 11.09
CA TYR A 32 -27.77 16.76 9.86
C TYR A 32 -26.79 16.10 8.89
N ALA A 33 -25.64 15.63 9.38
CA ALA A 33 -24.65 14.94 8.56
C ALA A 33 -25.25 13.70 7.87
N VAL A 34 -26.06 12.93 8.58
CA VAL A 34 -26.65 11.69 8.07
C VAL A 34 -27.81 11.94 7.12
N HIS A 35 -28.68 12.91 7.44
CA HIS A 35 -29.97 13.04 6.76
C HIS A 35 -30.09 14.24 5.82
N ASN A 36 -29.24 15.25 5.98
CA ASN A 36 -29.41 16.54 5.31
C ASN A 36 -28.24 16.96 4.41
N THR A 37 -27.10 16.28 4.48
CA THR A 37 -25.98 16.51 3.56
C THR A 37 -26.15 15.74 2.25
N ASN A 38 -25.38 16.13 1.23
CA ASN A 38 -25.41 15.45 -0.06
C ASN A 38 -25.03 13.95 0.09
N PRO A 39 -25.88 13.00 -0.36
CA PRO A 39 -25.60 11.57 -0.24
C PRO A 39 -24.36 11.12 -1.03
N GLY A 40 -23.92 11.91 -2.01
CA GLY A 40 -22.67 11.68 -2.74
C GLY A 40 -21.44 11.67 -1.82
N TYR A 41 -21.40 12.47 -0.75
CA TYR A 41 -20.27 12.46 0.18
C TYR A 41 -20.15 11.10 0.88
N TRP A 42 -21.26 10.55 1.34
CA TRP A 42 -21.31 9.21 1.94
C TRP A 42 -20.88 8.13 0.96
N LEU A 43 -21.30 8.20 -0.30
CA LEU A 43 -20.84 7.29 -1.34
C LEU A 43 -19.31 7.33 -1.50
N PHE A 44 -18.71 8.53 -1.62
CA PHE A 44 -17.27 8.67 -1.76
C PHE A 44 -16.50 8.23 -0.51
N ILE A 45 -17.02 8.50 0.68
CA ILE A 45 -16.44 8.04 1.95
C ILE A 45 -16.46 6.50 2.01
N LEU A 46 -17.59 5.87 1.69
CA LEU A 46 -17.72 4.41 1.70
C LEU A 46 -16.83 3.74 0.64
N ILE A 47 -16.77 4.29 -0.57
CA ILE A 47 -15.86 3.81 -1.62
C ILE A 47 -14.40 3.96 -1.16
N ALA A 48 -14.03 5.10 -0.58
CA ALA A 48 -12.67 5.33 -0.08
C ALA A 48 -12.30 4.36 1.05
N LEU A 49 -13.22 4.08 1.97
CA LEU A 49 -13.05 3.08 3.03
C LEU A 49 -12.89 1.68 2.44
N GLY A 50 -13.72 1.31 1.46
CA GLY A 50 -13.61 0.05 0.73
C GLY A 50 -12.26 -0.08 0.04
N LEU A 51 -11.85 0.92 -0.75
CA LEU A 51 -10.56 0.94 -1.44
C LEU A 51 -9.38 0.86 -0.46
N GLN A 52 -9.47 1.52 0.70
CA GLN A 52 -8.43 1.45 1.72
C GLN A 52 -8.32 0.06 2.36
N PHE A 53 -9.42 -0.71 2.39
CA PHE A 53 -9.39 -2.11 2.81
C PHE A 53 -8.78 -3.01 1.73
N PHE A 54 -9.13 -2.80 0.46
CA PHE A 54 -8.59 -3.58 -0.67
C PHE A 54 -7.11 -3.31 -0.96
N TYR A 55 -6.59 -2.12 -0.66
CA TYR A 55 -5.18 -1.77 -0.92
C TYR A 55 -4.18 -2.23 0.16
N GLN A 56 -4.60 -3.06 1.12
CA GLN A 56 -3.75 -3.47 2.26
C GLN A 56 -2.76 -4.61 1.94
N GLU A 57 -2.72 -5.13 0.72
CA GLU A 57 -1.78 -6.20 0.32
C GLU A 57 -0.34 -5.72 0.07
N GLY A 58 0.16 -4.83 0.95
CA GLY A 58 1.55 -4.42 0.96
C GLY A 58 2.43 -5.39 1.74
N THR A 59 3.62 -5.67 1.22
CA THR A 59 4.69 -6.32 2.00
C THR A 59 5.10 -5.40 3.15
N ARG A 60 5.01 -5.87 4.40
CA ARG A 60 5.48 -5.15 5.58
C ARG A 60 6.71 -5.84 6.16
N ILE A 61 7.79 -5.11 6.32
CA ILE A 61 9.01 -5.58 6.97
C ILE A 61 9.01 -4.98 8.38
N GLN A 62 9.08 -5.83 9.40
CA GLN A 62 9.11 -5.44 10.81
C GLN A 62 10.47 -5.84 11.40
N PRO A 63 11.46 -4.94 11.38
CA PRO A 63 12.81 -5.25 11.84
C PRO A 63 12.87 -5.62 13.32
N GLN A 64 12.05 -4.95 14.15
CA GLN A 64 11.98 -5.20 15.59
C GLN A 64 11.49 -6.61 15.93
N GLU A 65 10.53 -7.13 15.17
CA GLU A 65 10.02 -8.50 15.33
C GLU A 65 10.79 -9.53 14.50
N GLN A 66 11.78 -9.07 13.72
CA GLN A 66 12.53 -9.86 12.73
C GLN A 66 11.62 -10.67 11.80
N LYS A 67 10.57 -10.03 11.28
CA LYS A 67 9.56 -10.70 10.42
C LYS A 67 9.23 -9.90 9.18
N VAL A 68 8.93 -10.63 8.11
CA VAL A 68 8.32 -10.12 6.89
C VAL A 68 6.88 -10.64 6.82
N LEU A 69 5.92 -9.72 6.67
CA LEU A 69 4.51 -10.02 6.50
C LEU A 69 4.10 -9.73 5.05
N LYS A 70 3.46 -10.70 4.40
CA LYS A 70 2.84 -10.51 3.09
C LYS A 70 1.55 -11.32 2.97
N GLY A 71 0.41 -10.64 2.97
CA GLY A 71 -0.89 -11.30 3.05
C GLY A 71 -0.97 -12.18 4.31
N SER A 72 -1.18 -13.48 4.13
CA SER A 72 -1.20 -14.48 5.21
C SER A 72 0.20 -15.00 5.61
N HIS A 73 1.24 -14.71 4.84
CA HIS A 73 2.59 -15.22 5.10
C HIS A 73 3.27 -14.39 6.19
N ARG A 74 3.77 -15.06 7.22
CA ARG A 74 4.60 -14.48 8.27
C ARG A 74 5.93 -15.23 8.28
N ILE A 75 6.98 -14.61 7.77
CA ILE A 75 8.28 -15.25 7.59
C ILE A 75 9.28 -14.56 8.51
N GLY A 76 9.89 -15.32 9.43
CA GLY A 76 10.97 -14.80 10.27
C GLY A 76 12.27 -14.62 9.48
N PHE A 77 13.13 -13.67 9.86
CA PHE A 77 14.41 -13.42 9.18
C PHE A 77 15.35 -14.64 9.20
N GLN A 78 15.15 -15.55 10.16
CA GLN A 78 15.89 -16.82 10.26
C GLN A 78 15.50 -17.83 9.18
N GLU A 79 14.28 -17.73 8.66
CA GLU A 79 13.76 -18.60 7.60
C GLU A 79 14.15 -18.10 6.20
N ILE A 80 14.75 -16.91 6.12
CA ILE A 80 15.18 -16.26 4.88
C ILE A 80 16.62 -16.67 4.58
N ALA A 81 16.83 -17.30 3.43
CA ALA A 81 18.16 -17.59 2.89
C ALA A 81 18.79 -16.34 2.26
N GLY A 82 17.99 -15.52 1.58
CA GLY A 82 18.46 -14.34 0.87
C GLY A 82 17.36 -13.60 0.12
N LEU A 83 17.75 -12.52 -0.54
CA LEU A 83 16.93 -11.81 -1.51
C LEU A 83 17.43 -12.12 -2.92
N GLN A 84 16.50 -12.20 -3.89
CA GLN A 84 16.81 -12.47 -5.29
C GLN A 84 16.12 -11.43 -6.18
N VAL A 85 16.88 -10.79 -7.05
CA VAL A 85 16.34 -9.93 -8.12
C VAL A 85 16.29 -10.71 -9.42
N LEU A 86 15.12 -10.75 -10.04
CA LEU A 86 14.88 -11.37 -11.34
C LEU A 86 14.48 -10.33 -12.37
N THR A 87 14.94 -10.52 -13.60
CA THR A 87 14.49 -9.72 -14.76
C THR A 87 13.42 -10.51 -15.50
N LYS A 88 12.30 -9.85 -15.80
CA LYS A 88 11.16 -10.42 -16.52
C LYS A 88 10.80 -9.51 -17.68
N GLN A 89 10.74 -10.09 -18.87
CA GLN A 89 10.16 -9.40 -20.01
C GLN A 89 8.64 -9.57 -19.99
N VAL A 90 7.92 -8.47 -19.94
CA VAL A 90 6.45 -8.45 -19.93
C VAL A 90 5.98 -8.04 -21.31
N PHE A 91 5.20 -8.90 -21.96
CA PHE A 91 4.61 -8.63 -23.27
C PHE A 91 3.11 -8.38 -23.16
N SER A 92 2.64 -7.34 -23.82
CA SER A 92 1.24 -7.00 -23.98
C SER A 92 0.87 -7.03 -25.46
N ARG A 93 -0.31 -7.60 -25.77
CA ARG A 93 -0.84 -7.62 -27.15
C ARG A 93 -1.12 -6.22 -27.72
N ARG A 94 -1.26 -5.19 -26.87
CA ARG A 94 -1.66 -3.82 -27.27
C ARG A 94 -0.58 -2.76 -27.04
N SER A 95 0.37 -2.98 -26.13
CA SER A 95 1.30 -1.94 -25.67
C SER A 95 2.77 -2.33 -25.77
N GLY A 96 3.09 -3.35 -26.58
CA GLY A 96 4.46 -3.82 -26.78
C GLY A 96 5.02 -4.62 -25.59
N GLY A 97 6.34 -4.79 -25.55
CA GLY A 97 7.06 -5.47 -24.48
C GLY A 97 7.93 -4.51 -23.68
N PHE A 98 7.95 -4.63 -22.36
CA PHE A 98 8.83 -3.87 -21.48
C PHE A 98 9.55 -4.79 -20.49
N MET A 99 10.69 -4.34 -19.97
CA MET A 99 11.40 -5.04 -18.90
C MET A 99 10.81 -4.66 -17.54
N SER A 100 10.54 -5.67 -16.73
CA SER A 100 10.17 -5.54 -15.33
C SER A 100 11.19 -6.28 -14.49
N TYR A 101 11.44 -5.76 -13.30
CA TYR A 101 12.35 -6.36 -12.34
C TYR A 101 11.55 -6.72 -11.09
N GLU A 102 11.82 -7.90 -10.55
CA GLU A 102 11.07 -8.50 -9.46
C GLU A 102 12.04 -8.84 -8.33
N LEU A 103 11.76 -8.31 -7.14
CA LEU A 103 12.48 -8.63 -5.92
C LEU A 103 11.75 -9.75 -5.19
N ASN A 104 12.45 -10.83 -4.88
CA ASN A 104 11.94 -11.98 -4.16
C ASN A 104 12.70 -12.21 -2.86
N LEU A 105 11.97 -12.66 -1.85
CA LEU A 105 12.53 -13.31 -0.68
C LEU A 105 12.67 -14.80 -0.98
N VAL A 106 13.84 -15.36 -0.71
CA VAL A 106 14.11 -16.80 -0.86
C VAL A 106 14.20 -17.41 0.52
N GLN A 107 13.36 -18.42 0.79
CA GLN A 107 13.34 -19.15 2.05
C GLN A 107 14.40 -20.27 2.05
N ASN A 108 14.77 -20.76 3.23
CA ASN A 108 15.76 -21.84 3.39
C ASN A 108 15.38 -23.14 2.65
N ASN A 109 14.10 -23.38 2.40
CA ASN A 109 13.61 -24.52 1.63
C ASN A 109 13.59 -24.28 0.11
N GLY A 110 14.09 -23.13 -0.36
CA GLY A 110 14.11 -22.76 -1.77
C GLY A 110 12.82 -22.10 -2.29
N ASN A 111 11.77 -22.01 -1.47
CA ASN A 111 10.55 -21.29 -1.85
C ASN A 111 10.83 -19.80 -2.03
N ARG A 112 10.08 -19.17 -2.94
CA ARG A 112 10.21 -17.75 -3.23
C ARG A 112 8.90 -17.02 -2.96
N LEU A 113 9.01 -15.87 -2.30
CA LEU A 113 7.93 -14.94 -2.09
C LEU A 113 8.29 -13.61 -2.74
N THR A 114 7.58 -13.22 -3.79
CA THR A 114 7.72 -11.89 -4.41
C THR A 114 7.50 -10.81 -3.35
N LEU A 115 8.37 -9.82 -3.23
CA LEU A 115 8.19 -8.69 -2.31
C LEU A 115 7.63 -7.46 -3.04
N MET A 116 8.18 -7.15 -4.20
CA MET A 116 7.81 -5.99 -5.02
C MET A 116 8.32 -6.13 -6.46
N ASN A 117 7.69 -5.37 -7.37
CA ASN A 117 8.06 -5.28 -8.77
C ASN A 117 8.25 -3.82 -9.18
N HIS A 118 9.19 -3.54 -10.07
CA HIS A 118 9.41 -2.20 -10.64
C HIS A 118 9.87 -2.31 -12.10
N GLY A 119 9.50 -1.32 -12.94
CA GLY A 119 10.06 -1.18 -14.30
C GLY A 119 11.43 -0.50 -14.36
N ASP A 120 12.01 -0.14 -13.22
CA ASP A 120 13.29 0.59 -13.10
C ASP A 120 14.22 -0.27 -12.25
N GLN A 121 15.24 -0.81 -12.89
CA GLN A 121 16.20 -1.71 -12.27
C GLN A 121 16.98 -1.03 -11.14
N VAL A 122 17.39 0.21 -11.36
CA VAL A 122 18.28 0.94 -10.44
C VAL A 122 17.55 1.21 -9.14
N ARG A 123 16.30 1.67 -9.23
CA ARG A 123 15.44 1.89 -8.06
C ARG A 123 15.17 0.60 -7.31
N LEU A 124 14.81 -0.47 -8.02
CA LEU A 124 14.57 -1.77 -7.38
C LEU A 124 15.83 -2.30 -6.68
N LEU A 125 17.00 -2.19 -7.29
CA LEU A 125 18.26 -2.65 -6.69
C LEU A 125 18.65 -1.84 -5.46
N HIS A 126 18.45 -0.52 -5.50
CA HIS A 126 18.68 0.34 -4.35
C HIS A 126 17.79 -0.04 -3.17
N ASP A 127 16.50 -0.28 -3.41
CA ASP A 127 15.57 -0.69 -2.36
C ASP A 127 15.85 -2.11 -1.89
N ALA A 128 16.19 -3.03 -2.81
CA ALA A 128 16.60 -4.39 -2.48
C ALA A 128 17.82 -4.43 -1.57
N ARG A 129 18.81 -3.55 -1.78
CA ARG A 129 20.01 -3.46 -0.93
C ARG A 129 19.63 -2.99 0.48
N LYS A 130 18.82 -1.94 0.59
CA LYS A 130 18.33 -1.49 1.91
C LYS A 130 17.59 -2.58 2.66
N ILE A 131 16.76 -3.35 1.96
CA ILE A 131 16.03 -4.46 2.57
C ILE A 131 17.01 -5.57 2.99
N ALA A 132 17.99 -5.91 2.16
CA ALA A 132 19.03 -6.89 2.47
C ALA A 132 19.80 -6.54 3.75
N ASP A 133 20.17 -5.27 3.89
CA ASP A 133 20.86 -4.73 5.06
C ASP A 133 19.99 -4.84 6.32
N VAL A 134 18.69 -4.52 6.21
CA VAL A 134 17.73 -4.59 7.33
C VAL A 134 17.47 -6.03 7.79
N ILE A 135 17.39 -6.98 6.87
CA ILE A 135 17.15 -8.39 7.22
C ILE A 135 18.43 -9.17 7.50
N GLU A 136 19.59 -8.55 7.26
CA GLU A 136 20.94 -9.13 7.39
C GLU A 136 21.13 -10.41 6.57
N ARG A 137 20.67 -10.41 5.30
CA ARG A 137 20.77 -11.56 4.39
C ARG A 137 21.37 -11.17 3.03
N PRO A 138 22.02 -12.12 2.33
CA PRO A 138 22.63 -11.83 1.03
C PRO A 138 21.60 -11.41 -0.01
N LEU A 139 22.03 -10.52 -0.91
CA LEU A 139 21.29 -10.13 -2.10
C LEU A 139 21.93 -10.75 -3.34
N TRP A 140 21.17 -11.56 -4.08
CA TRP A 140 21.54 -12.09 -5.38
C TRP A 140 20.89 -11.24 -6.47
N ALA A 141 21.70 -10.42 -7.13
CA ALA A 141 21.25 -9.55 -8.21
C ALA A 141 22.14 -9.73 -9.45
N PRO A 142 21.60 -9.51 -10.66
CA PRO A 142 22.44 -9.38 -11.85
C PRO A 142 23.38 -8.18 -11.66
N GLU A 143 24.65 -8.34 -12.02
CA GLU A 143 25.64 -7.26 -11.95
C GLU A 143 25.18 -6.04 -12.77
N PHE A 144 25.50 -4.85 -12.28
CA PHE A 144 25.43 -3.63 -13.09
C PHE A 144 26.44 -3.79 -14.22
N ARG A 145 25.95 -4.04 -15.43
CA ARG A 145 26.78 -3.96 -16.64
C ARG A 145 26.68 -2.55 -17.23
#